data_AF-A0A015K7R5-F1
#
_entry.id   AF-A0A015K7R5-F1
#
_cell.length_a   1.000
_cell.length_b   1.000
_cell.length_c   1.000
_cell.angle_alpha   90.00
_cell.angle_beta   90.00
_cell.angle_gamma   90.00
#
_symmetry.space_group_name_H-M   'P 1'
#
loop_
_entity.id
_entity.type
_entity.pdbx_description
1 polymer ?
#
loop_
_entity_poly.entity_id
_entity_poly.type
_entity_poly.pdbx_seq_one_letter_code
_entity_poly.pdbx_strand_id
1 'polypeptide(L)'
;MNFLSELFNQLNVLESIHIVDCYSLDSGFIQQINNVTKPFKLRSLFLDKMDELLDPLIQKSGNYLENFKITKCKSLQLSQSLELYCSNIKFLYVVLHFKNINLIFNLIKNIRQNLNYLIIKSDGKIKFSSNLLQNLGQILPFKLEYLNLVLATKGSDLEVFLKSSQNTYIKKLLIRNDENSHDILPYIKEYIMKKKRVKYLAILELFHREVVDLFSLKDEVKEFQLYDIQVLNYNDSAIGVYNFIKETY
;
A
#
# COMPACT_ATOMS: atom_id res chain seq x y z
N MET A 1 17.17 9.21 30.33
CA MET A 1 16.34 8.24 31.07
C MET A 1 15.86 7.20 30.07
N ASN A 2 16.08 5.91 30.36
CA ASN A 2 15.82 4.78 29.46
C ASN A 2 14.47 4.10 29.78
N PHE A 3 13.43 4.92 30.01
CA PHE A 3 12.14 4.47 30.52
C PHE A 3 11.50 3.41 29.61
N LEU A 4 11.57 3.58 28.28
CA LEU A 4 10.96 2.62 27.36
C LEU A 4 11.67 1.27 27.41
N SER A 5 13.00 1.25 27.41
CA SER A 5 13.72 -0.04 27.45
C SER A 5 13.47 -0.80 28.74
N GLU A 6 13.36 -0.09 29.87
CA GLU A 6 12.99 -0.70 31.16
C GLU A 6 11.56 -1.26 31.13
N LEU A 7 10.60 -0.48 30.62
CA LEU A 7 9.21 -0.90 30.46
C LEU A 7 9.11 -2.16 29.59
N PHE A 8 9.73 -2.15 28.40
CA PHE A 8 9.69 -3.30 27.48
C PHE A 8 10.32 -4.56 28.09
N ASN A 9 11.39 -4.41 28.86
CA ASN A 9 12.01 -5.56 29.53
C ASN A 9 11.10 -6.16 30.63
N GLN A 10 10.25 -5.36 31.26
CA GLN A 10 9.30 -5.82 32.29
C GLN A 10 8.04 -6.49 31.72
N LEU A 11 7.69 -6.26 30.45
CA LEU A 11 6.49 -6.84 29.83
C LEU A 11 6.72 -8.33 29.49
N ASN A 12 6.32 -9.24 30.38
CA ASN A 12 6.53 -10.69 30.25
C ASN A 12 5.59 -11.41 29.28
N VAL A 13 4.45 -10.80 28.94
CA VAL A 13 3.39 -11.39 28.12
C VAL A 13 3.11 -10.61 26.83
N LEU A 14 4.05 -9.76 26.41
CA LEU A 14 3.89 -8.92 25.22
C LEU A 14 3.93 -9.78 23.95
N GLU A 15 2.79 -9.90 23.26
CA GLU A 15 2.71 -10.66 22.01
C GLU A 15 3.36 -9.90 20.85
N SER A 16 2.99 -8.63 20.67
CA SER A 16 3.50 -7.77 19.60
C SER A 16 3.41 -6.29 19.93
N ILE A 17 4.20 -5.52 19.19
CA ILE A 17 4.25 -4.07 19.20
C ILE A 17 3.74 -3.57 17.86
N HIS A 18 2.94 -2.51 17.91
CA HIS A 18 2.40 -1.82 16.74
C HIS A 18 2.69 -0.33 16.90
N ILE A 19 3.52 0.22 16.02
CA ILE A 19 3.86 1.65 15.99
C ILE A 19 3.05 2.27 14.86
N VAL A 20 2.07 3.11 15.20
CA VAL A 20 1.13 3.70 14.24
C VAL A 20 1.12 5.22 14.39
N ASP A 21 1.47 5.94 13.31
CA ASP A 21 1.39 7.40 13.17
C ASP A 21 1.98 8.19 14.38
N CYS A 22 3.12 7.71 14.90
CA CYS A 22 3.78 8.34 16.02
C CYS A 22 4.68 9.50 15.55
N TYR A 23 4.22 10.73 15.78
CA TYR A 23 4.94 11.97 15.41
C TYR A 23 6.20 12.22 16.25
N SER A 24 6.29 11.60 17.43
CA SER A 24 7.36 11.80 18.41
C SER A 24 8.51 10.79 18.29
N LEU A 25 8.58 10.04 17.19
CA LEU A 25 9.69 9.13 16.93
C LEU A 25 10.95 9.90 16.56
N ASP A 26 11.68 10.32 17.58
CA ASP A 26 13.02 10.84 17.44
C ASP A 26 14.06 9.72 17.50
N SER A 27 15.32 10.09 17.25
CA SER A 27 16.45 9.17 17.37
C SER A 27 16.56 8.55 18.77
N GLY A 28 16.16 9.27 19.82
CA GLY A 28 16.18 8.80 21.21
C GLY A 28 15.19 7.66 21.46
N PHE A 29 14.01 7.72 20.85
CA PHE A 29 13.04 6.63 20.90
C PHE A 29 13.58 5.37 20.20
N ILE A 30 14.10 5.53 18.99
CA ILE A 30 14.61 4.39 18.20
C ILE A 30 15.79 3.74 18.93
N GLN A 31 16.71 4.53 19.49
CA GLN A 31 17.82 4.03 20.30
C GLN A 31 17.32 3.23 21.51
N GLN A 32 16.29 3.71 22.22
CA GLN A 32 15.73 2.98 23.37
C GLN A 32 15.14 1.63 22.96
N ILE A 33 14.39 1.56 21.85
CA ILE A 33 13.86 0.28 21.34
C ILE A 33 14.99 -0.67 20.91
N ASN A 34 16.02 -0.14 20.25
CA ASN A 34 17.17 -0.93 19.84
C ASN A 34 17.93 -1.49 21.06
N ASN A 35 17.91 -0.79 22.19
CA ASN A 35 18.53 -1.23 23.45
C ASN A 35 17.71 -2.24 24.25
N VAL A 36 16.45 -2.52 23.88
CA VAL A 36 15.63 -3.56 24.53
C VAL A 36 16.30 -4.92 24.32
N THR A 37 16.77 -5.56 25.38
CA THR A 37 17.45 -6.87 25.28
C THR A 37 16.48 -8.03 25.19
N LYS A 38 15.27 -7.85 25.72
CA LYS A 38 14.23 -8.86 25.66
C LYS A 38 13.69 -9.02 24.22
N PRO A 39 13.48 -10.24 23.73
CA PRO A 39 12.83 -10.46 22.44
C PRO A 39 11.44 -9.83 22.41
N PHE A 40 11.15 -9.08 21.35
CA PHE A 40 9.82 -8.55 21.06
C PHE A 40 9.52 -8.71 19.57
N LYS A 41 8.23 -8.67 19.22
CA LYS A 41 7.78 -8.74 17.82
C LYS A 41 7.17 -7.41 17.41
N LEU A 42 7.90 -6.60 16.64
CA LEU A 42 7.31 -5.44 15.98
C LEU A 42 6.56 -5.92 14.75
N ARG A 43 5.22 -6.01 14.84
CA ARG A 43 4.39 -6.50 13.72
C ARG A 43 3.94 -5.38 12.79
N SER A 44 3.94 -4.13 13.27
CA SER A 44 3.44 -2.99 12.49
C SER A 44 4.29 -1.75 12.68
N LEU A 45 4.70 -1.14 11.57
CA LEU A 45 5.45 0.11 11.55
C LEU A 45 4.87 1.06 10.50
N PHE A 46 4.13 2.06 10.96
CA PHE A 46 3.51 3.08 10.12
C PHE A 46 4.00 4.47 10.49
N LEU A 47 4.89 5.01 9.66
CA LEU A 47 5.58 6.27 9.92
C LEU A 47 5.33 7.27 8.80
N ASP A 48 5.19 8.55 9.18
CA ASP A 48 5.07 9.65 8.22
C ASP A 48 6.41 10.09 7.64
N LYS A 49 7.53 9.74 8.27
CA LYS A 49 8.88 9.98 7.78
C LYS A 49 9.74 8.74 8.01
N MET A 50 10.39 8.27 6.95
CA MET A 50 11.42 7.24 7.03
C MET A 50 12.80 7.90 6.91
N ASP A 51 13.70 7.52 7.79
CA ASP A 51 15.03 8.05 7.99
C ASP A 51 15.99 6.85 8.22
N GLU A 52 17.27 7.02 7.94
CA GLU A 52 18.34 6.05 8.20
C GLU A 52 18.40 5.59 9.65
N LEU A 53 17.91 6.42 10.58
CA LEU A 53 17.76 6.06 11.99
C LEU A 53 16.92 4.79 12.20
N LEU A 54 16.07 4.39 11.25
CA LEU A 54 15.24 3.20 11.33
C LEU A 54 15.96 1.91 10.93
N ASP A 55 17.13 1.99 10.29
CA ASP A 55 17.87 0.81 9.83
C ASP A 55 18.08 -0.22 10.94
N PRO A 56 18.57 0.13 12.14
CA PRO A 56 18.79 -0.87 13.18
C PRO A 56 17.47 -1.49 13.69
N LEU A 57 16.37 -0.73 13.65
CA LEU A 57 15.05 -1.24 14.02
C LEU A 57 14.55 -2.26 12.99
N ILE A 58 14.77 -1.98 11.70
CA ILE A 58 14.47 -2.89 10.58
C ILE A 58 15.34 -4.15 10.68
N GLN A 59 16.63 -4.02 10.94
CA GLN A 59 17.52 -5.18 11.11
C GLN A 59 17.09 -6.08 12.27
N LYS A 60 16.69 -5.46 13.39
CA LYS A 60 16.30 -6.18 14.61
C LYS A 60 14.93 -6.85 14.52
N SER A 61 13.98 -6.21 13.83
CA SER A 61 12.55 -6.60 13.90
C SER A 61 11.91 -6.89 12.55
N GLY A 62 12.62 -6.71 11.44
CA GLY A 62 12.06 -6.76 10.09
C GLY A 62 11.42 -8.09 9.75
N ASN A 63 11.96 -9.20 10.28
CA ASN A 63 11.40 -10.53 10.10
C ASN A 63 10.04 -10.73 10.78
N TYR A 64 9.66 -9.87 11.71
CA TYR A 64 8.34 -9.87 12.34
C TYR A 64 7.37 -8.85 11.72
N LEU A 65 7.84 -7.95 10.86
CA LEU A 65 7.00 -6.92 10.27
C LEU A 65 6.01 -7.53 9.27
N GLU A 66 4.73 -7.39 9.58
CA GLU A 66 3.62 -7.80 8.73
C GLU A 66 2.95 -6.59 8.06
N ASN A 67 2.99 -5.42 8.71
CA ASN A 67 2.31 -4.22 8.22
C ASN A 67 3.26 -3.02 8.18
N PHE A 68 3.32 -2.35 7.03
CA PHE A 68 4.34 -1.34 6.78
C PHE A 68 3.82 -0.14 5.98
N LYS A 69 4.23 1.08 6.36
CA LYS A 69 4.00 2.30 5.57
C LYS A 69 5.29 3.03 5.25
N ILE A 70 5.44 3.38 3.97
CA ILE A 70 6.57 4.15 3.44
C ILE A 70 6.05 5.39 2.73
N THR A 71 6.20 6.55 3.33
CA THR A 71 5.80 7.82 2.71
C THR A 71 6.97 8.50 2.01
N LYS A 72 8.15 8.56 2.65
CA LYS A 72 9.33 9.28 2.16
C LYS A 72 10.58 8.51 2.55
N CYS A 73 11.07 7.64 1.67
CA CYS A 73 12.37 6.97 1.85
C CYS A 73 13.37 7.53 0.84
N LYS A 74 14.53 8.00 1.32
CA LYS A 74 15.61 8.52 0.47
C LYS A 74 16.91 7.74 0.60
N SER A 75 17.03 6.87 1.61
CA SER A 75 18.28 6.18 1.90
C SER A 75 18.36 4.86 1.14
N LEU A 76 19.51 4.65 0.48
CA LEU A 76 19.89 3.39 -0.13
C LEU A 76 20.19 2.32 0.93
N GLN A 77 20.69 2.73 2.10
CA GLN A 77 20.98 1.80 3.19
C GLN A 77 19.69 1.17 3.72
N LEU A 78 18.67 2.00 3.95
CA LEU A 78 17.34 1.54 4.35
C LEU A 78 16.71 0.64 3.29
N SER A 79 16.94 0.89 2.00
CA SER A 79 16.42 -0.01 0.95
C SER A 79 16.98 -1.42 1.07
N GLN A 80 18.29 -1.54 1.27
CA GLN A 80 18.96 -2.83 1.43
C GLN A 80 18.46 -3.54 2.69
N SER A 81 18.30 -2.81 3.80
CA SER A 81 17.74 -3.36 5.03
C SER A 81 16.31 -3.87 4.83
N LEU A 82 15.45 -3.13 4.12
CA LEU A 82 14.08 -3.58 3.84
C LEU A 82 14.04 -4.84 2.97
N GLU A 83 14.91 -4.92 1.95
CA GLU A 83 15.01 -6.10 1.09
C GLU A 83 15.52 -7.33 1.87
N LEU A 84 16.48 -7.15 2.76
CA LEU A 84 17.09 -8.26 3.52
C LEU A 84 16.21 -8.77 4.66
N TYR A 85 15.56 -7.87 5.40
CA TYR A 85 14.92 -8.21 6.68
C TYR A 85 13.40 -8.27 6.61
N CYS A 86 12.73 -7.56 5.68
CA CYS A 86 11.27 -7.39 5.70
C CYS A 86 10.51 -8.31 4.73
N SER A 87 10.82 -9.61 4.71
CA SER A 87 10.17 -10.56 3.78
C SER A 87 8.71 -10.88 4.11
N ASN A 88 8.27 -10.69 5.37
CA ASN A 88 6.96 -11.12 5.87
C ASN A 88 5.83 -10.08 5.77
N ILE A 89 6.06 -8.98 5.05
CA ILE A 89 5.05 -7.91 4.89
C ILE A 89 3.84 -8.45 4.12
N LYS A 90 2.66 -8.34 4.76
CA LYS A 90 1.33 -8.67 4.22
C LYS A 90 0.54 -7.43 3.82
N PHE A 91 0.72 -6.32 4.54
CA PHE A 91 0.11 -5.03 4.27
C PHE A 91 1.18 -3.99 3.98
N LEU A 92 1.14 -3.41 2.79
CA LEU A 92 2.05 -2.34 2.39
C LEU A 92 1.28 -1.11 1.94
N TYR A 93 1.53 0.02 2.60
CA TYR A 93 1.07 1.35 2.18
C TYR A 93 2.27 2.16 1.72
N VAL A 94 2.22 2.73 0.52
CA VAL A 94 3.32 3.53 -0.03
C VAL A 94 2.83 4.83 -0.64
N VAL A 95 3.58 5.89 -0.40
CA VAL A 95 3.49 7.13 -1.20
C VAL A 95 4.67 7.16 -2.15
N LEU A 96 4.38 7.12 -3.45
CA LEU A 96 5.38 7.18 -4.50
C LEU A 96 5.83 8.62 -4.73
N HIS A 97 7.15 8.77 -4.77
CA HIS A 97 7.91 9.97 -5.05
C HIS A 97 9.03 9.60 -6.03
N PHE A 98 9.50 10.53 -6.87
CA PHE A 98 10.50 10.22 -7.90
C PHE A 98 11.79 9.62 -7.32
N LYS A 99 12.10 9.91 -6.05
CA LYS A 99 13.27 9.41 -5.33
C LYS A 99 13.11 7.99 -4.79
N ASN A 100 11.89 7.46 -4.65
CA ASN A 100 11.65 6.17 -3.99
C ASN A 100 11.03 5.09 -4.89
N ILE A 101 10.64 5.40 -6.14
CA ILE A 101 9.96 4.45 -7.04
C ILE A 101 10.70 3.11 -7.13
N ASN A 102 12.00 3.13 -7.44
CA ASN A 102 12.78 1.91 -7.63
C ASN A 102 12.86 1.07 -6.34
N LEU A 103 13.04 1.74 -5.19
CA LEU A 103 13.07 1.10 -3.88
C LEU A 103 11.74 0.41 -3.59
N ILE A 104 10.62 1.09 -3.82
CA ILE A 104 9.29 0.53 -3.59
C ILE A 104 9.03 -0.66 -4.52
N PHE A 105 9.44 -0.56 -5.79
CA PHE A 105 9.24 -1.65 -6.75
C PHE A 105 10.08 -2.88 -6.38
N ASN A 106 11.32 -2.70 -5.96
CA ASN A 106 12.13 -3.80 -5.44
C ASN A 106 11.50 -4.43 -4.19
N LEU A 107 11.01 -3.61 -3.26
CA LEU A 107 10.36 -4.11 -2.05
C LEU A 107 9.13 -4.95 -2.40
N ILE A 108 8.22 -4.43 -3.23
CA ILE A 108 7.01 -5.16 -3.68
C ILE A 108 7.41 -6.49 -4.34
N LYS A 109 8.43 -6.48 -5.19
CA LYS A 109 8.95 -7.69 -5.85
C LYS A 109 9.49 -8.69 -4.82
N ASN A 110 10.18 -8.23 -3.78
CA ASN A 110 10.75 -9.06 -2.72
C ASN A 110 9.67 -9.72 -1.85
N ILE A 111 8.66 -8.96 -1.45
CA ILE A 111 7.59 -9.42 -0.54
C ILE A 111 6.41 -10.07 -1.27
N ARG A 112 6.47 -10.20 -2.59
CA ARG A 112 5.34 -10.62 -3.44
C ARG A 112 4.61 -11.87 -2.93
N GLN A 113 5.32 -12.84 -2.37
CA GLN A 113 4.69 -14.10 -1.94
C GLN A 113 3.80 -13.93 -0.70
N ASN A 114 4.06 -12.92 0.13
CA ASN A 114 3.35 -12.67 1.39
C ASN A 114 2.36 -11.51 1.31
N LEU A 115 2.51 -10.65 0.31
CA LEU A 115 1.72 -9.43 0.14
C LEU A 115 0.26 -9.75 -0.20
N ASN A 116 -0.66 -9.30 0.66
CA ASN A 116 -2.11 -9.47 0.50
C ASN A 116 -2.85 -8.15 0.30
N TYR A 117 -2.33 -7.06 0.89
CA TYR A 117 -2.92 -5.73 0.87
C TYR A 117 -1.89 -4.71 0.39
N LEU A 118 -2.21 -4.00 -0.68
CA LEU A 118 -1.33 -2.99 -1.26
C LEU A 118 -2.07 -1.68 -1.47
N ILE A 119 -1.51 -0.58 -0.95
CA ILE A 119 -1.99 0.78 -1.18
C ILE A 119 -0.85 1.58 -1.78
N ILE A 120 -1.07 2.12 -2.98
CA ILE A 120 -0.10 2.97 -3.68
C ILE A 120 -0.73 4.32 -3.91
N LYS A 121 -0.09 5.38 -3.42
CA LYS A 121 -0.54 6.76 -3.59
C LYS A 121 0.53 7.61 -4.29
N SER A 122 0.12 8.43 -5.25
CA SER A 122 0.97 9.52 -5.78
C SER A 122 1.16 10.61 -4.73
N ASP A 123 2.32 11.25 -4.72
CA ASP A 123 2.53 12.50 -3.99
C ASP A 123 1.85 13.74 -4.60
N GLY A 124 1.12 13.55 -5.71
CA GLY A 124 0.46 14.61 -6.47
C GLY A 124 1.38 15.35 -7.42
N LYS A 125 2.69 15.05 -7.41
CA LYS A 125 3.68 15.62 -8.35
C LYS A 125 4.01 14.64 -9.47
N ILE A 126 3.77 13.36 -9.26
CA ILE A 126 4.00 12.32 -10.26
C ILE A 126 2.71 12.03 -11.02
N LYS A 127 2.81 12.18 -12.34
CA LYS A 127 1.90 11.53 -13.28
C LYS A 127 2.44 10.14 -13.60
N PHE A 128 1.60 9.13 -13.46
CA PHE A 128 1.97 7.76 -13.79
C PHE A 128 1.99 7.60 -15.30
N SER A 129 3.19 7.43 -15.85
CA SER A 129 3.39 7.07 -17.25
C SER A 129 3.16 5.58 -17.48
N SER A 130 2.89 5.21 -18.74
CA SER A 130 2.83 3.82 -19.21
C SER A 130 3.97 2.94 -18.67
N ASN A 131 5.23 3.43 -18.68
CA ASN A 131 6.38 2.64 -18.22
C ASN A 131 6.32 2.33 -16.71
N LEU A 132 5.93 3.30 -15.88
CA LEU A 132 5.79 3.10 -14.44
C LEU A 132 4.66 2.10 -14.13
N LEU A 133 3.55 2.22 -14.86
CA LEU A 133 2.39 1.36 -14.75
C LEU A 133 2.64 -0.06 -15.26
N GLN A 134 3.43 -0.20 -16.33
CA GLN A 134 3.89 -1.49 -16.83
C GLN A 134 4.71 -2.22 -15.77
N ASN A 135 5.74 -1.56 -15.24
CA ASN A 135 6.62 -2.11 -14.20
C ASN A 135 5.83 -2.50 -12.96
N LEU A 136 4.91 -1.63 -12.51
CA LEU A 136 4.05 -1.93 -11.36
C LEU A 136 3.22 -3.20 -11.59
N GLY A 137 2.56 -3.34 -12.75
CA GLY A 137 1.75 -4.52 -13.02
C GLY A 137 2.57 -5.82 -13.10
N GLN A 138 3.84 -5.76 -13.54
CA GLN A 138 4.72 -6.94 -13.64
C GLN A 138 5.23 -7.46 -12.28
N ILE A 139 5.29 -6.59 -11.26
CA ILE A 139 5.83 -6.95 -9.94
C ILE A 139 4.73 -7.36 -8.94
N LEU A 140 3.46 -7.20 -9.30
CA LEU A 140 2.36 -7.63 -8.45
C LEU A 140 2.39 -9.15 -8.22
N PRO A 141 1.90 -9.62 -7.06
CA PRO A 141 1.73 -11.05 -6.82
C PRO A 141 0.59 -11.63 -7.65
N PHE A 142 0.47 -12.96 -7.71
CA PHE A 142 -0.62 -13.62 -8.44
C PHE A 142 -2.00 -13.38 -7.81
N LYS A 143 -2.05 -13.04 -6.52
CA LYS A 143 -3.29 -12.78 -5.80
C LYS A 143 -3.10 -11.63 -4.82
N LEU A 144 -4.08 -10.73 -4.78
CA LEU A 144 -4.26 -9.72 -3.73
C LEU A 144 -5.67 -9.81 -3.17
N GLU A 145 -5.80 -9.69 -1.85
CA GLU A 145 -7.11 -9.49 -1.21
C GLU A 145 -7.58 -8.05 -1.42
N TYR A 146 -6.66 -7.08 -1.47
CA TYR A 146 -6.97 -5.68 -1.64
C TYR A 146 -5.86 -4.92 -2.38
N LEU A 147 -6.24 -4.15 -3.40
CA LEU A 147 -5.38 -3.18 -4.06
C LEU A 147 -6.09 -1.82 -4.12
N ASN A 148 -5.45 -0.77 -3.61
CA ASN A 148 -5.90 0.62 -3.80
C ASN A 148 -4.83 1.44 -4.51
N LEU A 149 -5.17 1.94 -5.69
CA LEU A 149 -4.33 2.81 -6.50
C LEU A 149 -4.88 4.24 -6.46
N VAL A 150 -4.14 5.16 -5.85
CA VAL A 150 -4.43 6.61 -5.87
C VAL A 150 -3.40 7.28 -6.76
N LEU A 151 -3.78 7.60 -7.98
CA LEU A 151 -2.85 7.99 -9.03
C LEU A 151 -3.41 9.12 -9.89
N ALA A 152 -2.55 9.72 -10.71
CA ALA A 152 -2.94 10.63 -11.78
C ALA A 152 -2.39 10.07 -13.09
N THR A 153 -3.29 9.54 -13.95
CA THR A 153 -2.92 8.89 -15.21
C THR A 153 -4.00 9.05 -16.26
N LYS A 154 -3.62 8.88 -17.53
CA LYS A 154 -4.58 8.81 -18.65
C LYS A 154 -5.10 7.39 -18.77
N GLY A 155 -6.31 7.22 -19.29
CA GLY A 155 -6.89 5.88 -19.53
C GLY A 155 -5.98 4.96 -20.37
N SER A 156 -5.30 5.48 -21.38
CA SER A 156 -4.34 4.70 -22.20
C SER A 156 -3.12 4.20 -21.42
N ASP A 157 -2.63 4.99 -20.47
CA ASP A 157 -1.52 4.57 -19.59
C ASP A 157 -2.02 3.51 -18.58
N LEU A 158 -3.24 3.67 -18.06
CA LEU A 158 -3.88 2.67 -17.20
C LEU A 158 -4.07 1.33 -17.93
N GLU A 159 -4.44 1.36 -19.21
CA GLU A 159 -4.55 0.16 -20.04
C GLU A 159 -3.28 -0.69 -20.00
N VAL A 160 -2.10 -0.05 -20.02
CA VAL A 160 -0.81 -0.74 -19.95
C VAL A 160 -0.67 -1.49 -18.62
N PHE A 161 -1.06 -0.88 -17.50
CA PHE A 161 -1.09 -1.58 -16.19
C PHE A 161 -2.10 -2.74 -16.17
N LEU A 162 -3.28 -2.55 -16.73
CA LEU A 162 -4.31 -3.58 -16.76
C LEU A 162 -3.84 -4.81 -17.55
N LYS A 163 -3.15 -4.60 -18.68
CA LYS A 163 -2.51 -5.66 -19.47
C LYS A 163 -1.33 -6.31 -18.74
N SER A 164 -0.42 -5.52 -18.16
CA SER A 164 0.78 -6.07 -17.52
C SER A 164 0.46 -6.84 -16.23
N SER A 165 -0.61 -6.47 -15.52
CA SER A 165 -1.09 -7.15 -14.32
C SER A 165 -2.02 -8.34 -14.59
N GLN A 166 -2.26 -8.75 -15.85
CA GLN A 166 -3.31 -9.72 -16.21
C GLN A 166 -3.31 -11.04 -15.43
N ASN A 167 -2.15 -11.47 -14.95
CA ASN A 167 -1.98 -12.70 -14.17
C ASN A 167 -2.28 -12.54 -12.67
N THR A 168 -2.57 -11.32 -12.21
CA THR A 168 -2.93 -11.02 -10.83
C THR A 168 -4.45 -11.00 -10.69
N TYR A 169 -4.96 -11.88 -9.84
CA TYR A 169 -6.32 -11.81 -9.32
C TYR A 169 -6.39 -10.80 -8.16
N ILE A 170 -7.35 -9.88 -8.20
CA ILE A 170 -7.51 -8.84 -7.18
C ILE A 170 -8.93 -8.93 -6.64
N LYS A 171 -9.12 -9.40 -5.41
CA LYS A 171 -10.47 -9.56 -4.86
C LYS A 171 -11.21 -8.22 -4.73
N LYS A 172 -10.58 -7.21 -4.12
CA LYS A 172 -11.11 -5.85 -3.98
C LYS A 172 -10.15 -4.85 -4.62
N LEU A 173 -10.58 -4.22 -5.72
CA LEU A 173 -9.82 -3.22 -6.47
C LEU A 173 -10.42 -1.84 -6.27
N LEU A 174 -9.61 -0.92 -5.77
CA LEU A 174 -9.90 0.50 -5.66
C LEU A 174 -9.00 1.30 -6.60
N ILE A 175 -9.60 2.21 -7.36
CA ILE A 175 -8.86 3.16 -8.19
C ILE A 175 -9.39 4.56 -7.93
N ARG A 176 -8.50 5.46 -7.53
CA ARG A 176 -8.75 6.89 -7.54
C ARG A 176 -7.86 7.54 -8.59
N ASN A 177 -8.47 8.16 -9.60
CA ASN A 177 -7.75 8.90 -10.62
C ASN A 177 -7.93 10.41 -10.42
N ASP A 178 -6.87 11.08 -9.99
CA ASP A 178 -6.84 12.54 -9.79
C ASP A 178 -6.45 13.30 -11.08
N GLU A 179 -6.27 12.61 -12.23
CA GLU A 179 -6.05 13.28 -13.52
C GLU A 179 -7.39 13.79 -14.07
N ASN A 180 -7.48 15.10 -14.29
CA ASN A 180 -8.65 15.77 -14.88
C ASN A 180 -8.75 15.55 -16.40
N SER A 181 -8.66 14.29 -16.83
CA SER A 181 -8.78 13.91 -18.24
C SER A 181 -9.03 12.41 -18.38
N HIS A 182 -9.89 12.06 -19.33
CA HIS A 182 -10.16 10.70 -19.81
C HIS A 182 -10.78 9.77 -18.76
N ASP A 183 -12.06 9.50 -18.97
CA ASP A 183 -12.83 8.45 -18.30
C ASP A 183 -12.08 7.11 -18.43
N ILE A 184 -11.60 6.55 -17.32
CA ILE A 184 -10.88 5.27 -17.31
C ILE A 184 -11.82 4.08 -17.46
N LEU A 185 -13.13 4.32 -17.31
CA LEU A 185 -14.17 3.30 -17.26
C LEU A 185 -14.20 2.38 -18.48
N PRO A 186 -14.01 2.84 -19.74
CA PRO A 186 -13.97 1.94 -20.90
C PRO A 186 -12.88 0.86 -20.78
N TYR A 187 -11.70 1.22 -20.26
CA TYR A 187 -10.60 0.28 -20.05
C TYR A 187 -10.89 -0.68 -18.90
N ILE A 188 -11.54 -0.20 -17.84
CA ILE A 188 -11.99 -1.05 -16.73
C ILE A 188 -13.04 -2.06 -17.21
N LYS A 189 -14.02 -1.63 -18.01
CA LYS A 189 -15.00 -2.53 -18.62
C LYS A 189 -14.32 -3.61 -19.47
N GLU A 190 -13.36 -3.22 -20.31
CA GLU A 190 -12.68 -4.16 -21.20
C GLU A 190 -11.79 -5.16 -20.46
N TYR A 191 -10.95 -4.70 -19.54
CA TYR A 191 -9.88 -5.53 -18.96
C TYR A 191 -10.19 -6.06 -17.57
N ILE A 192 -11.14 -5.48 -16.83
CA ILE A 192 -11.55 -5.95 -15.50
C ILE A 192 -12.92 -6.64 -15.55
N MET A 193 -13.94 -5.96 -16.09
CA MET A 193 -15.32 -6.45 -16.10
C MET A 193 -15.50 -7.67 -17.00
N LYS A 194 -15.21 -7.54 -18.30
CA LYS A 194 -15.34 -8.64 -19.27
C LYS A 194 -14.43 -9.83 -18.94
N LYS A 195 -13.30 -9.57 -18.28
CA LYS A 195 -12.34 -10.59 -17.84
C LYS A 195 -12.64 -11.17 -16.45
N LYS A 196 -13.67 -10.67 -15.74
CA LYS A 196 -14.06 -11.08 -14.38
C LYS A 196 -12.89 -11.16 -13.39
N ARG A 197 -12.00 -10.15 -13.41
CA ARG A 197 -10.73 -10.19 -12.64
C ARG A 197 -10.86 -9.77 -11.18
N VAL A 198 -12.01 -9.23 -10.79
CA VAL A 198 -12.27 -8.69 -9.45
C VAL A 198 -13.62 -9.15 -8.94
N LYS A 199 -13.80 -9.15 -7.61
CA LYS A 199 -15.10 -9.37 -6.97
C LYS A 199 -15.75 -8.06 -6.54
N TYR A 200 -14.95 -7.14 -6.01
CA TYR A 200 -15.38 -5.83 -5.56
C TYR A 200 -14.59 -4.75 -6.29
N LEU A 201 -15.30 -3.73 -6.77
CA LEU A 201 -14.73 -2.61 -7.50
C LEU A 201 -15.19 -1.29 -6.88
N ALA A 202 -14.29 -0.34 -6.71
CA ALA A 202 -14.64 1.03 -6.37
C ALA A 202 -13.75 1.99 -7.15
N ILE A 203 -14.36 2.97 -7.80
CA ILE A 203 -13.67 3.94 -8.65
C ILE A 203 -14.10 5.34 -8.27
N LEU A 204 -13.13 6.23 -8.07
CA LEU A 204 -13.33 7.64 -7.79
C LEU A 204 -12.51 8.46 -8.80
N GLU A 205 -13.16 9.22 -9.65
CA GLU A 205 -12.50 9.98 -10.72
C GLU A 205 -12.69 11.48 -10.56
N LEU A 206 -11.66 12.25 -10.90
CA LEU A 206 -11.76 13.69 -11.07
C LEU A 206 -12.10 14.01 -12.53
N PHE A 207 -13.33 14.39 -12.81
CA PHE A 207 -13.82 14.71 -14.15
C PHE A 207 -14.40 16.12 -14.20
N HIS A 208 -13.89 16.97 -15.09
CA HIS A 208 -14.27 18.39 -15.19
C HIS A 208 -14.26 19.16 -13.85
N ARG A 209 -13.30 18.84 -12.97
CA ARG A 209 -13.17 19.37 -11.59
C ARG A 209 -14.25 18.89 -10.61
N GLU A 210 -15.09 17.96 -11.01
CA GLU A 210 -16.02 17.26 -10.13
C GLU A 210 -15.48 15.88 -9.78
N VAL A 211 -15.72 15.45 -8.55
CA VAL A 211 -15.35 14.11 -8.10
C VAL A 211 -16.55 13.20 -8.31
N VAL A 212 -16.40 12.21 -9.18
CA VAL A 212 -17.45 11.25 -9.53
C VAL A 212 -17.09 9.89 -8.95
N ASP A 213 -17.98 9.33 -8.14
CA ASP A 213 -17.87 7.96 -7.63
C ASP A 213 -18.69 7.03 -8.52
N LEU A 214 -18.09 5.96 -9.04
CA LEU A 214 -18.78 4.97 -9.88
C LEU A 214 -20.02 4.41 -9.19
N PHE A 215 -20.03 4.29 -7.87
CA PHE A 215 -21.18 3.84 -7.09
C PHE A 215 -22.43 4.72 -7.28
N SER A 216 -22.25 6.00 -7.60
CA SER A 216 -23.36 6.93 -7.85
C SER A 216 -24.00 6.77 -9.24
N LEU A 217 -23.30 6.13 -10.19
CA LEU A 217 -23.74 5.91 -11.56
C LEU A 217 -24.59 4.63 -11.64
N LYS A 218 -25.89 4.73 -11.36
CA LYS A 218 -26.78 3.56 -11.18
C LYS A 218 -26.81 2.59 -12.36
N ASP A 219 -26.76 3.09 -13.60
CA ASP A 219 -26.81 2.22 -14.78
C ASP A 219 -25.48 1.48 -14.98
N GLU A 220 -24.36 2.15 -14.72
CA GLU A 220 -23.03 1.53 -14.69
C GLU A 220 -22.95 0.44 -13.62
N VAL A 221 -23.40 0.72 -12.39
CA VAL A 221 -23.45 -0.26 -11.30
C VAL A 221 -24.24 -1.51 -11.69
N LYS A 222 -25.40 -1.35 -12.34
CA LYS A 222 -26.20 -2.48 -12.83
C LYS A 222 -25.45 -3.27 -13.90
N GLU A 223 -24.72 -2.61 -14.80
CA GLU A 223 -23.92 -3.29 -15.82
C GLU A 223 -22.84 -4.17 -15.17
N PHE A 224 -22.08 -3.66 -14.20
CA PHE A 224 -21.08 -4.46 -13.47
C PHE A 224 -21.70 -5.64 -12.71
N GLN A 225 -22.90 -5.47 -12.15
CA GLN A 225 -23.63 -6.55 -11.45
C GLN A 225 -23.95 -7.73 -12.39
N LEU A 226 -24.21 -7.49 -13.68
CA LEU A 226 -24.41 -8.56 -14.68
C LEU A 226 -23.16 -9.43 -14.89
N TYR A 227 -21.99 -8.96 -14.47
CA TYR A 227 -20.71 -9.68 -14.52
C TYR A 227 -20.28 -10.24 -13.15
N ASP A 228 -21.18 -10.27 -12.16
CA ASP A 228 -20.92 -10.69 -10.78
C ASP A 228 -19.91 -9.79 -10.03
N ILE A 229 -19.79 -8.53 -10.45
CA ILE A 229 -18.90 -7.55 -9.81
C ILE A 229 -19.74 -6.59 -8.97
N GLN A 230 -19.42 -6.54 -7.67
CA GLN A 230 -20.07 -5.60 -6.76
C GLN A 230 -19.33 -4.26 -6.75
N VAL A 231 -19.99 -3.22 -7.27
CA VAL A 231 -19.51 -1.84 -7.14
C VAL A 231 -19.78 -1.34 -5.72
N LEU A 232 -18.78 -0.71 -5.11
CA LEU A 232 -18.83 -0.14 -3.76
C LEU A 232 -18.54 1.35 -3.79
N ASN A 233 -19.02 2.09 -2.79
CA ASN A 233 -18.55 3.46 -2.54
C ASN A 233 -17.05 3.46 -2.24
N TYR A 234 -16.30 4.38 -2.85
CA TYR A 234 -14.86 4.42 -2.71
C TYR A 234 -14.41 4.78 -1.28
N ASN A 235 -14.99 5.82 -0.70
CA ASN A 235 -14.58 6.33 0.61
C ASN A 235 -14.90 5.33 1.72
N ASP A 236 -16.06 4.69 1.67
CA ASP A 236 -16.45 3.63 2.63
C ASP A 236 -15.56 2.38 2.48
N SER A 237 -14.99 2.18 1.29
CA SER A 237 -14.16 1.03 0.97
C SER A 237 -12.67 1.22 1.27
N ALA A 238 -12.21 2.46 1.41
CA ALA A 238 -10.81 2.80 1.57
C ALA A 238 -10.33 2.44 2.98
N ILE A 239 -9.31 1.58 3.06
CA ILE A 239 -8.74 1.15 4.33
C ILE A 239 -7.84 2.24 4.92
N GLY A 240 -8.22 2.73 6.11
CA GLY A 240 -7.34 3.54 6.97
C GLY A 240 -6.40 2.66 7.78
N VAL A 241 -5.13 3.06 7.89
CA VAL A 241 -4.08 2.31 8.61
C VAL A 241 -4.46 1.97 10.05
N TYR A 242 -4.99 2.95 10.79
CA TYR A 242 -5.39 2.76 12.18
C TYR A 242 -6.52 1.74 12.32
N ASN A 243 -7.57 1.86 11.49
CA ASN A 243 -8.70 0.95 11.50
C ASN A 243 -8.27 -0.48 11.13
N PHE A 244 -7.39 -0.62 10.14
CA PHE A 244 -6.85 -1.91 9.74
C PHE A 244 -6.16 -2.64 10.91
N ILE A 245 -5.32 -1.93 11.67
CA ILE A 245 -4.65 -2.54 12.82
C ILE A 245 -5.64 -2.91 13.91
N LYS A 246 -6.58 -2.02 14.23
CA LYS A 246 -7.63 -2.26 15.25
C LYS A 246 -8.53 -3.47 14.92
N GLU A 247 -8.77 -3.74 13.65
CA GLU A 247 -9.61 -4.87 13.22
C GLU A 247 -8.81 -6.19 13.12
N THR A 248 -7.48 -6.11 13.02
CA THR A 248 -6.61 -7.29 12.81
C THR A 248 -6.03 -7.84 14.11
N TYR A 249 -5.82 -6.99 15.13
CA TYR A 249 -5.16 -7.31 16.40
C TYR A 249 -5.97 -6.78 17.58
#